data_AF-A0A7Y2JU81-F1
#
_entry.id   AF-A0A7Y2JU81-F1
#
_cell.length_a   1.000
_cell.length_b   1.000
_cell.length_c   1.000
_cell.angle_alpha   90.00
_cell.angle_beta   90.00
_cell.angle_gamma   90.00
#
_symmetry.space_group_name_H-M   'P 1'
#
loop_
_entity.id
_entity.type
_entity.pdbx_description
1 polymer ?
#
loop_
_entity_poly.entity_id
_entity_poly.type
_entity_poly.pdbx_seq_one_letter_code
_entity_poly.pdbx_strand_id
1 'polypeptide(L)'
;MPEPPLRFGDIVIVGGGCYGKFYTTQLIEAREKGKLTYRHLLVVDQNPDCQLGRSTSDPGDYELVVQDWDVFFDGYLIQAAEENSVPPNSVIVPSPLMPHLMYRW
;
A
#
# COMPACT_ATOMS: atom_id res chain seq x y z
N MET A 1 -23.16 18.08 -8.94
CA MET A 1 -21.71 18.07 -9.29
C MET A 1 -21.17 16.73 -8.82
N PRO A 2 -20.32 16.01 -9.60
CA PRO A 2 -19.68 14.82 -9.08
C PRO A 2 -18.80 15.20 -7.87
N GLU A 3 -18.77 14.35 -6.85
CA GLU A 3 -17.88 14.54 -5.70
C GLU A 3 -16.41 14.55 -6.16
N PRO A 4 -15.56 15.40 -5.56
CA PRO A 4 -14.14 15.42 -5.89
C PRO A 4 -13.49 14.06 -5.56
N PRO A 5 -12.51 13.61 -6.34
CA PRO A 5 -11.81 12.36 -6.06
C PRO A 5 -11.11 12.41 -4.71
N LEU A 6 -11.10 11.28 -4.00
CA LEU A 6 -10.29 11.13 -2.79
C LEU A 6 -8.80 11.32 -3.12
N ARG A 7 -8.05 11.95 -2.22
CA ARG A 7 -6.63 12.24 -2.42
C ARG A 7 -5.82 11.61 -1.30
N PHE A 8 -4.98 10.64 -1.66
CA PHE A 8 -4.06 9.97 -0.76
C PHE A 8 -2.63 10.37 -1.06
N GLY A 9 -1.79 10.25 -0.03
CA GLY A 9 -0.34 10.22 -0.18
C GLY A 9 0.09 8.86 -0.73
N ASP A 10 0.82 8.12 0.08
CA ASP A 10 1.16 6.73 -0.20
C ASP A 10 0.07 5.80 0.33
N ILE A 11 -0.23 4.75 -0.42
CA ILE A 11 -1.08 3.65 0.03
C ILE A 11 -0.19 2.42 0.15
N VAL A 12 0.00 1.94 1.38
CA VAL A 12 0.83 0.76 1.67
C VAL A 12 -0.07 -0.44 1.91
N ILE A 13 0.00 -1.43 1.03
CA ILE A 13 -0.68 -2.72 1.15
C ILE A 13 0.22 -3.71 1.89
N VAL A 14 -0.29 -4.31 2.97
CA VAL A 14 0.43 -5.36 3.73
C VAL A 14 0.14 -6.73 3.11
N GLY A 15 1.16 -7.32 2.51
CA GLY A 15 1.13 -8.63 1.86
C GLY A 15 0.55 -8.56 0.44
N GLY A 16 1.15 -9.34 -0.47
CA GLY A 16 0.74 -9.55 -1.86
C GLY A 16 -0.03 -10.85 -2.09
N GLY A 17 -0.62 -11.41 -1.03
CA GLY A 17 -1.53 -12.55 -1.07
C GLY A 17 -2.93 -12.23 -1.64
N CYS A 18 -3.93 -13.04 -1.34
CA CYS A 18 -5.28 -12.87 -1.89
C CYS A 18 -5.92 -11.51 -1.56
N TYR A 19 -5.81 -11.06 -0.31
CA TYR A 19 -6.34 -9.76 0.12
C TYR A 19 -5.54 -8.60 -0.45
N GLY A 20 -4.21 -8.70 -0.45
CA GLY A 20 -3.33 -7.69 -1.05
C GLY A 20 -3.65 -7.46 -2.52
N LYS A 21 -3.77 -8.55 -3.28
CA LYS A 21 -4.20 -8.51 -4.68
C LYS A 21 -5.56 -7.85 -4.84
N PHE A 22 -6.54 -8.25 -4.04
CA PHE A 22 -7.88 -7.68 -4.08
C PHE A 22 -7.89 -6.16 -3.84
N TYR A 23 -7.23 -5.67 -2.79
CA TYR A 23 -7.16 -4.24 -2.51
C TYR A 23 -6.41 -3.47 -3.60
N THR A 24 -5.27 -4.00 -4.04
CA THR A 24 -4.45 -3.40 -5.10
C THR A 24 -5.26 -3.24 -6.38
N THR A 25 -5.93 -4.29 -6.85
CA THR A 25 -6.79 -4.24 -8.05
C THR A 25 -7.91 -3.21 -7.90
N GLN A 26 -8.60 -3.15 -6.75
CA GLN A 26 -9.66 -2.16 -6.55
C GLN A 26 -9.15 -0.72 -6.55
N LEU A 27 -7.97 -0.47 -5.99
CA LEU A 27 -7.38 0.87 -5.96
C LEU A 27 -6.94 1.34 -7.35
N ILE A 28 -6.39 0.44 -8.17
CA ILE A 28 -6.04 0.71 -9.57
C ILE A 28 -7.31 1.06 -10.36
N GLU A 29 -8.33 0.20 -10.32
CA GLU A 29 -9.59 0.47 -11.00
C GLU A 29 -10.27 1.77 -10.53
N ALA A 30 -10.21 2.06 -9.23
CA ALA A 30 -10.76 3.29 -8.68
C ALA A 30 -10.01 4.53 -9.17
N ARG A 31 -8.69 4.45 -9.35
CA ARG A 31 -7.86 5.51 -9.95
C ARG A 31 -8.22 5.71 -11.43
N GLU A 32 -8.32 4.64 -12.21
CA GLU A 32 -8.73 4.70 -13.62
C GLU A 32 -10.12 5.32 -13.80
N LYS A 33 -11.06 5.01 -12.89
CA LYS A 33 -12.42 5.58 -12.85
C LYS A 33 -12.46 7.00 -12.28
N GLY A 34 -11.31 7.61 -11.96
CA GLY A 34 -11.21 8.96 -11.41
C GLY A 34 -11.87 9.13 -10.05
N LYS A 35 -12.00 8.05 -9.27
CA LYS A 35 -12.60 8.07 -7.92
C LYS A 35 -11.61 8.45 -6.83
N LEU A 36 -10.33 8.21 -7.08
CA LEU A 36 -9.25 8.57 -6.17
C LEU A 36 -7.97 8.89 -6.94
N THR A 37 -7.03 9.50 -6.23
CA THR A 37 -5.63 9.70 -6.65
C THR A 37 -4.71 9.37 -5.49
N TYR A 38 -3.53 8.84 -5.77
CA TYR A 38 -2.47 8.58 -4.80
C TYR A 38 -1.11 8.91 -5.43
N ARG A 39 -0.11 9.17 -4.58
CA ARG A 39 1.28 9.35 -5.00
C ARG A 39 1.89 7.99 -5.36
N HIS A 40 1.94 7.08 -4.40
CA HIS A 40 2.45 5.73 -4.59
C HIS A 40 1.46 4.69 -4.07
N LEU A 41 1.43 3.54 -4.74
CA LEU A 41 0.77 2.32 -4.28
C LEU A 41 1.87 1.28 -4.04
N LEU A 42 2.19 1.06 -2.78
CA LEU A 42 3.25 0.15 -2.36
C LEU A 42 2.61 -1.15 -1.88
N VAL A 43 3.14 -2.29 -2.30
CA VAL A 43 2.74 -3.62 -1.82
C VAL A 43 3.95 -4.23 -1.15
N VAL A 44 3.88 -4.49 0.15
CA VAL A 44 5.01 -5.01 0.92
C VAL A 44 4.78 -6.49 1.20
N ASP A 45 5.61 -7.37 0.63
CA ASP A 45 5.55 -8.81 0.88
C ASP A 45 6.96 -9.39 0.97
N GLN A 46 7.19 -10.27 1.94
CA GLN A 46 8.45 -10.98 2.10
C GLN A 46 8.74 -11.98 0.95
N ASN A 47 7.70 -12.43 0.23
CA ASN A 47 7.81 -13.41 -0.85
C ASN A 47 7.71 -12.72 -2.23
N PRO A 48 8.79 -12.72 -3.04
CA PRO A 48 8.74 -12.17 -4.40
C PRO A 48 7.76 -12.92 -5.31
N ASP A 49 7.47 -14.19 -5.02
CA ASP A 49 6.53 -15.04 -5.78
C ASP A 49 5.10 -15.01 -5.18
N CYS A 50 4.76 -13.96 -4.42
CA CYS A 50 3.39 -13.74 -3.95
C CYS A 50 2.40 -13.63 -5.13
N GLN A 51 1.09 -13.60 -4.86
CA GLN A 51 0.11 -13.59 -5.96
C GLN A 51 0.22 -12.34 -6.85
N LEU A 52 0.61 -11.20 -6.27
CA LEU A 52 0.90 -9.98 -7.01
C LEU A 52 2.25 -10.05 -7.73
N GLY A 53 3.30 -10.58 -7.11
CA GLY A 53 4.59 -10.76 -7.77
C GLY A 53 4.56 -11.71 -8.99
N ARG A 54 3.60 -12.65 -9.00
CA ARG A 54 3.31 -13.50 -10.16
C ARG A 54 2.34 -12.88 -11.17
N SER A 55 1.71 -11.75 -10.85
CA SER A 55 0.75 -11.07 -11.72
C SER A 55 1.51 -10.29 -12.79
N THR A 56 1.11 -10.44 -14.06
CA THR A 56 1.66 -9.69 -15.20
C THR A 56 1.04 -8.29 -15.31
N SER A 57 0.75 -7.65 -14.17
CA SER A 57 0.21 -6.29 -14.13
C SER A 57 1.19 -5.33 -14.83
N ASP A 58 0.67 -4.25 -15.43
CA ASP A 58 1.51 -3.29 -16.14
C ASP A 58 2.54 -2.69 -15.16
N PRO A 59 3.84 -2.64 -15.53
CA PRO A 59 4.86 -2.05 -14.68
C PRO A 59 4.57 -0.55 -14.53
N GLY A 60 3.99 -0.15 -13.40
CA GLY A 60 3.65 1.23 -13.08
C GLY A 60 2.40 1.41 -12.21
N ASP A 61 1.55 0.39 -12.10
CA ASP A 61 0.31 0.48 -11.31
C ASP A 61 0.54 0.41 -9.80
N TYR A 62 1.58 -0.34 -9.39
CA TYR A 62 2.04 -0.44 -8.01
C TYR A 62 3.51 -0.86 -7.96
N GLU A 63 4.15 -0.61 -6.82
CA GLU A 63 5.51 -1.06 -6.52
C GLU A 63 5.45 -2.26 -5.57
N LEU A 64 6.08 -3.37 -5.94
CA LEU A 64 6.26 -4.51 -5.04
C LEU A 64 7.57 -4.34 -4.26
N VAL A 65 7.45 -4.05 -2.97
CA VAL A 65 8.57 -3.97 -2.03
C VAL A 65 8.77 -5.34 -1.40
N VAL A 66 9.84 -6.04 -1.82
CA VAL A 66 10.17 -7.37 -1.30
C VAL A 66 11.01 -7.25 -0.04
N GLN A 67 10.35 -7.22 1.11
CA GLN A 67 11.00 -6.99 2.40
C GLN A 67 10.18 -7.61 3.55
N ASP A 68 10.87 -7.94 4.65
CA ASP A 68 10.20 -8.23 5.91
C ASP A 68 9.36 -7.01 6.37
N TRP A 69 8.17 -7.28 6.88
CA TRP A 69 7.23 -6.22 7.27
C TRP A 69 7.77 -5.37 8.42
N ASP A 70 8.33 -5.99 9.46
CA ASP A 70 8.81 -5.27 10.63
C ASP A 70 9.90 -4.27 10.21
N VAL A 71 10.85 -4.72 9.37
CA VAL A 71 11.92 -3.86 8.83
C VAL A 71 11.38 -2.72 7.94
N PHE A 72 10.39 -3.00 7.09
CA PHE A 72 9.79 -1.96 6.26
C PHE A 72 9.09 -0.90 7.12
N PHE A 73 8.28 -1.33 8.08
CA PHE A 73 7.46 -0.44 8.88
C PHE A 73 8.25 0.36 9.91
N ASP A 74 9.32 -0.21 10.48
CA ASP A 74 10.28 0.56 11.28
C ASP A 74 10.80 1.76 10.48
N GLY A 75 11.32 1.52 9.27
CA GLY A 75 11.85 2.60 8.42
C GLY A 75 10.77 3.59 7.99
N TYR A 76 9.64 3.09 7.49
CA TYR A 76 8.55 3.92 6.95
C TYR A 76 7.90 4.80 8.03
N LEU A 77 7.66 4.25 9.23
CA LEU A 77 7.03 4.99 10.32
C LEU A 77 8.00 5.96 11.00
N ILE A 78 9.29 5.63 11.11
CA ILE A 78 10.32 6.58 11.57
C ILE A 78 10.40 7.77 10.60
N GLN A 79 10.45 7.52 9.29
CA GLN A 79 10.42 8.56 8.25
C GLN A 79 9.16 9.43 8.35
N ALA A 80 8.00 8.82 8.59
CA ALA A 80 6.75 9.54 8.79
C ALA A 80 6.79 10.44 10.04
N ALA A 81 7.40 9.98 11.13
CA ALA A 81 7.43 10.68 12.41
C ALA A 81 8.48 11.79 12.48
N GLU A 82 9.69 11.56 11.97
CA GLU A 82 10.84 12.43 12.19
C GLU A 82 11.11 13.39 11.02
N GLU A 83 10.86 12.95 9.79
CA GLU A 83 11.33 13.65 8.59
C GLU A 83 10.21 14.36 7.82
N ASN A 84 8.94 14.15 8.18
CA ASN A 84 7.78 14.54 7.37
C ASN A 84 7.91 14.11 5.89
N SER A 85 8.70 13.05 5.62
CA SER A 85 9.03 12.59 4.28
C SER A 85 7.93 11.70 3.69
N VAL A 86 7.06 11.17 4.55
CA VAL A 86 5.81 10.51 4.15
C VAL A 86 4.73 11.57 3.91
N PRO A 87 4.09 11.59 2.72
CA PRO A 87 3.07 12.59 2.42
C PRO A 87 1.89 12.54 3.40
N PRO A 88 1.23 13.69 3.67
CA PRO A 88 -0.02 13.69 4.40
C PRO A 88 -1.07 12.84 3.70
N ASN A 89 -2.02 12.28 4.47
CA ASN A 89 -3.05 11.36 3.98
C ASN A 89 -2.50 10.05 3.38
N SER A 90 -1.28 9.64 3.77
CA SER A 90 -0.81 8.28 3.51
C SER A 90 -1.55 7.27 4.42
N VAL A 91 -1.82 6.07 3.91
CA VAL A 91 -2.61 5.05 4.62
C VAL A 91 -1.99 3.66 4.47
N ILE A 92 -2.26 2.80 5.45
CA ILE A 92 -1.87 1.38 5.44
C ILE A 92 -3.15 0.54 5.28
N VAL A 93 -3.11 -0.47 4.42
CA VAL A 93 -4.24 -1.32 4.05
C VAL A 93 -3.86 -2.81 4.14
N PRO A 94 -4.63 -3.63 4.87
CA PRO A 94 -5.73 -3.23 5.75
C PRO A 94 -5.23 -2.33 6.88
N SER A 95 -6.14 -1.58 7.51
CA SER A 95 -5.80 -0.71 8.63
C SER A 95 -5.03 -1.49 9.71
N PRO A 96 -3.94 -0.93 10.26
CA PRO A 96 -3.02 -1.62 11.16
C PRO A 96 -3.63 -1.96 12.54
N LEU A 97 -4.89 -1.59 12.80
CA LEU A 97 -5.67 -2.06 13.95
C LEU A 97 -5.98 -3.57 13.92
N MET A 98 -5.37 -4.34 13.01
CA MET A 98 -5.43 -5.79 13.03
C MET A 98 -4.46 -6.32 14.11
N PRO A 99 -4.98 -6.93 15.20
CA PRO A 99 -4.16 -7.29 16.36
C PRO A 99 -3.00 -8.24 16.08
N HIS A 100 -3.04 -8.98 14.97
CA HIS A 100 -1.97 -9.91 14.60
C HIS A 100 -0.72 -9.21 14.02
N LEU A 101 -0.87 -8.00 13.46
CA LEU A 101 0.25 -7.14 13.08
C LEU A 101 0.77 -6.38 14.31
N MET A 102 -0.13 -5.87 15.16
CA MET A 102 0.25 -5.21 16.41
C MET A 102 0.90 -6.13 17.45
N TYR A 103 0.64 -7.45 17.41
CA TYR A 103 1.25 -8.36 18.40
C TYR A 103 2.78 -8.43 18.27
N ARG A 104 3.34 -8.05 17.12
CA ARG A 104 4.77 -8.09 16.84
C ARG A 104 5.45 -6.71 16.81
N TRP A 105 4.70 -5.61 16.93
CA TRP A 105 5.21 -4.24 17.02
C TRP A 105 4.96 -3.62 18.40
#